data_AF-A0A7C8I260-F1
#
_entry.id   AF-A0A7C8I260-F1
#
_cell.length_a   1.000
_cell.length_b   1.000
_cell.length_c   1.000
_cell.angle_alpha   90.00
_cell.angle_beta   90.00
_cell.angle_gamma   90.00
#
_symmetry.space_group_name_H-M   'P 1'
#
loop_
_entity.id
_entity.type
_entity.pdbx_description
1 polymer ?
#
loop_
_entity_poly.entity_id
_entity_poly.type
_entity_poly.pdbx_seq_one_letter_code
_entity_poly.pdbx_strand_id
1 'polypeptide(L)'
;MTVAKNGTFVVFKSSKIPGNESQRFDIKVKNVGQQNRDGFSWPLDDSLFDTVFEVRLDCKPTPCSYARLPLIGPFVDWHRANSWAVSIEWKDPNGGWRQRYIQIDPGSIGTLADEDVNGSLVGYQRGMEILRWLLGEYLPEDQRRFWVAQLGFINSKVVKYDHVKQSISCHLAAAPKPSPLSCQRKHPQTIKNEMLGLYDIDPKLQNVGGTPQALSHPGGSGSQRKECDTCLLDTSDGVVCDFDEKSRVCSNCLNVYGRPVCSFTPGIPPRGGSKSGWPELIQAGDTDNILRKKALVCYPPWDDNDTYMSDPGIIRLGNEDQEDEDEEDEEDEEDE
;
A
#
# COMPACT_ATOMS: atom_id res chain seq x y z
N MET A 1 23.68 22.77 0.39
CA MET A 1 24.46 22.73 1.65
C MET A 1 23.59 23.34 2.76
N THR A 2 22.82 22.50 3.42
CA THR A 2 22.37 22.66 4.82
C THR A 2 22.22 21.22 5.31
N VAL A 3 22.92 20.90 6.39
CA VAL A 3 23.22 19.55 6.86
C VAL A 3 22.19 19.17 7.92
N ALA A 4 21.44 18.09 7.71
CA ALA A 4 20.75 17.42 8.80
C ALA A 4 21.79 16.69 9.67
N LYS A 5 21.69 16.85 11.00
CA LYS A 5 22.74 16.65 12.01
C LYS A 5 23.42 15.28 12.14
N ASN A 6 23.08 14.24 11.34
CA ASN A 6 23.54 12.87 11.61
C ASN A 6 24.38 12.19 10.52
N GLY A 7 24.96 12.94 9.57
CA GLY A 7 26.00 12.37 8.68
C GLY A 7 25.59 11.13 7.88
N THR A 8 24.29 10.90 7.68
CA THR A 8 23.77 9.75 6.94
C THR A 8 23.71 10.12 5.45
N PHE A 9 24.52 9.45 4.64
CA PHE A 9 24.36 9.46 3.19
C PHE A 9 23.49 8.28 2.79
N VAL A 10 22.41 8.54 2.08
CA VAL A 10 21.53 7.50 1.52
C VAL A 10 22.01 7.18 0.12
N VAL A 11 22.45 5.94 -0.10
CA VAL A 11 22.87 5.46 -1.41
C VAL A 11 21.71 4.68 -2.03
N PHE A 12 21.05 5.31 -2.99
CA PHE A 12 19.96 4.69 -3.74
C PHE A 12 20.53 3.73 -4.79
N LYS A 13 20.18 2.46 -4.68
CA LYS A 13 20.24 1.55 -5.81
C LYS A 13 18.87 1.55 -6.47
N SER A 14 18.84 1.92 -7.74
CA SER A 14 17.66 1.77 -8.60
C SER A 14 17.84 0.53 -9.45
N SER A 15 16.77 -0.19 -9.69
CA SER A 15 16.71 -1.21 -10.73
C SER A 15 15.42 -1.00 -11.49
N LYS A 16 15.52 -0.99 -12.83
CA LYS A 16 14.34 -0.97 -13.70
C LYS A 16 13.93 -2.42 -13.92
N ILE A 17 12.75 -2.80 -13.45
CA ILE A 17 12.22 -4.15 -13.69
C ILE A 17 11.75 -4.23 -15.16
N PRO A 18 12.25 -5.16 -15.97
CA PRO A 18 11.78 -5.33 -17.35
C PRO A 18 10.26 -5.63 -17.35
N GLY A 19 9.48 -4.79 -18.03
CA GLY A 19 8.02 -4.96 -18.14
C GLY A 19 7.17 -4.27 -17.07
N ASN A 20 7.76 -3.61 -16.07
CA ASN A 20 7.03 -2.85 -15.04
C ASN A 20 7.61 -1.43 -14.90
N GLU A 21 6.78 -0.39 -14.95
CA GLU A 21 7.18 1.02 -14.82
C GLU A 21 7.50 1.41 -13.36
N SER A 22 8.19 0.54 -12.62
CA SER A 22 8.47 0.72 -11.19
C SER A 22 9.94 1.10 -10.96
N GLN A 23 10.19 1.95 -9.95
CA GLN A 23 11.53 2.28 -9.46
C GLN A 23 11.72 1.76 -8.04
N ARG A 24 12.88 1.15 -7.78
CA ARG A 24 13.31 0.65 -6.47
C ARG A 24 14.34 1.61 -5.83
N PHE A 25 14.33 1.75 -4.50
CA PHE A 25 15.24 2.62 -3.74
C PHE A 25 15.70 1.92 -2.45
N ASP A 26 16.97 1.53 -2.33
CA ASP A 26 17.49 0.82 -1.15
C ASP A 26 18.16 1.78 -0.09
N ILE A 27 17.94 1.58 1.22
CA ILE A 27 18.55 2.34 2.35
C ILE A 27 18.98 1.39 3.48
N LYS A 28 20.26 1.38 3.85
CA LYS A 28 20.74 0.57 4.98
C LYS A 28 20.44 1.23 6.34
N VAL A 29 19.80 0.49 7.23
CA VAL A 29 19.43 0.97 8.58
C VAL A 29 19.83 -0.07 9.64
N LYS A 30 20.14 0.41 10.86
CA LYS A 30 20.42 -0.42 12.05
C LYS A 30 19.22 -0.41 12.98
N ASN A 31 18.79 -1.58 13.45
CA ASN A 31 17.56 -1.73 14.24
C ASN A 31 17.73 -1.30 15.71
N VAL A 32 16.71 -0.67 16.31
CA VAL A 32 16.67 -0.24 17.72
C VAL A 32 15.27 -0.51 18.30
N GLY A 33 15.04 -1.59 19.08
CA GLY A 33 13.73 -1.86 19.70
C GLY A 33 13.39 -3.33 20.08
N GLN A 34 12.21 -3.57 20.67
CA GLN A 34 11.77 -4.88 21.21
C GLN A 34 10.63 -5.50 20.37
N GLN A 35 10.95 -6.30 19.36
CA GLN A 35 9.99 -7.25 18.76
C GLN A 35 10.63 -8.64 18.80
N ASN A 36 9.87 -9.70 18.50
CA ASN A 36 10.42 -11.06 18.34
C ASN A 36 11.41 -11.03 17.16
N ARG A 37 12.70 -10.93 17.46
CA ARG A 37 13.81 -10.73 16.52
C ARG A 37 14.58 -12.02 16.37
N ASP A 38 13.91 -12.99 15.78
CA ASP A 38 14.44 -14.33 15.55
C ASP A 38 15.36 -14.41 14.31
N GLY A 39 15.45 -13.33 13.52
CA GLY A 39 16.16 -13.32 12.24
C GLY A 39 15.35 -13.91 11.08
N PHE A 40 14.20 -14.55 11.35
CA PHE A 40 13.35 -15.20 10.35
C PHE A 40 12.14 -14.33 9.97
N SER A 41 11.44 -13.78 10.97
CA SER A 41 10.28 -12.90 10.81
C SER A 41 10.65 -11.41 10.84
N TRP A 42 11.78 -11.09 11.47
CA TRP A 42 12.37 -9.75 11.56
C TRP A 42 13.90 -9.82 11.59
N PRO A 43 14.61 -8.75 11.17
CA PRO A 43 16.06 -8.68 11.32
C PRO A 43 16.50 -8.84 12.77
N LEU A 44 17.63 -9.51 12.98
CA LEU A 44 18.26 -9.64 14.29
C LEU A 44 18.60 -8.26 14.87
N ASP A 45 18.67 -8.19 16.20
CA ASP A 45 19.23 -7.03 16.89
C ASP A 45 20.62 -6.69 16.34
N ASP A 46 20.86 -5.38 16.17
CA ASP A 46 22.11 -4.83 15.64
C ASP A 46 22.51 -5.28 14.22
N SER A 47 21.71 -6.10 13.53
CA SER A 47 21.96 -6.50 12.15
C SER A 47 21.69 -5.36 11.15
N LEU A 48 22.38 -5.42 10.02
CA LEU A 48 22.13 -4.52 8.90
C LEU A 48 21.00 -5.10 8.05
N PHE A 49 20.05 -4.24 7.68
CA PHE A 49 19.03 -4.54 6.69
C PHE A 49 18.94 -3.41 5.67
N ASP A 50 18.50 -3.76 4.46
CA ASP A 50 18.21 -2.82 3.39
C ASP A 50 16.72 -2.43 3.49
N THR A 51 16.41 -1.15 3.34
CA THR A 51 15.04 -0.62 3.28
C THR A 51 14.76 -0.25 1.85
N VAL A 52 13.76 -0.86 1.25
CA VAL A 52 13.46 -0.75 -0.17
C VAL A 52 12.19 0.06 -0.35
N PHE A 53 12.22 1.17 -1.09
CA PHE A 53 11.00 1.82 -1.57
C PHE A 53 10.72 1.38 -2.99
N GLU A 54 9.51 0.91 -3.25
CA GLU A 54 9.04 0.55 -4.58
C GLU A 54 8.00 1.57 -4.99
N VAL A 55 8.22 2.29 -6.08
CA VAL A 55 7.32 3.34 -6.56
C VAL A 55 6.86 3.01 -7.97
N ARG A 56 5.55 2.91 -8.18
CA ARG A 56 4.95 2.78 -9.51
C ARG A 56 4.81 4.16 -10.15
N LEU A 57 5.43 4.36 -11.32
CA LEU A 57 5.40 5.64 -12.03
C LEU A 57 4.06 5.88 -12.75
N ASP A 58 3.31 4.81 -13.02
CA ASP A 58 1.94 4.87 -13.56
C ASP A 58 0.91 5.40 -12.54
N CYS A 59 1.34 5.74 -11.32
CA CYS A 59 0.51 6.20 -10.21
C CYS A 59 -0.61 5.22 -9.80
N LYS A 60 -0.57 3.97 -10.27
CA LYS A 60 -1.52 2.95 -9.84
C LYS A 60 -1.16 2.45 -8.45
N PRO A 61 -2.13 2.04 -7.63
CA PRO A 61 -1.86 1.45 -6.33
C PRO A 61 -0.95 0.21 -6.42
N THR A 62 0.00 0.09 -5.50
CA THR A 62 0.71 -1.17 -5.27
C THR A 62 -0.13 -2.11 -4.39
N PRO A 63 -0.05 -3.44 -4.59
CA PRO A 63 -0.66 -4.42 -3.68
C PRO A 63 -0.18 -4.26 -2.23
N CYS A 64 1.09 -3.85 -2.04
CA CYS A 64 1.75 -3.73 -0.74
C CYS A 64 1.85 -2.28 -0.26
N SER A 65 0.88 -1.43 -0.63
CA SER A 65 0.91 0.01 -0.30
C SER A 65 1.21 0.27 1.17
N TYR A 66 2.17 1.16 1.43
CA TYR A 66 2.43 1.65 2.79
C TYR A 66 1.19 2.32 3.38
N ALA A 67 0.54 3.18 2.59
CA ALA A 67 -0.54 4.04 3.04
C ALA A 67 -1.86 3.29 3.28
N ARG A 68 -2.02 2.10 2.67
CA ARG A 68 -3.20 1.22 2.77
C ARG A 68 -4.56 1.94 2.59
N LEU A 69 -4.60 3.01 1.80
CA LEU A 69 -5.82 3.81 1.64
C LEU A 69 -6.88 3.02 0.90
N PRO A 70 -8.18 3.31 1.13
CA PRO A 70 -9.25 2.75 0.32
C PRO A 70 -9.04 3.08 -1.17
N LEU A 71 -9.56 2.26 -2.08
CA LEU A 71 -9.52 2.58 -3.51
C LEU A 71 -10.31 3.87 -3.82
N ILE A 72 -11.44 4.08 -3.13
CA ILE A 72 -12.27 5.26 -3.33
C ILE A 72 -11.94 6.28 -2.26
N GLY A 73 -11.43 7.44 -2.69
CA GLY A 73 -11.07 8.53 -1.79
C GLY A 73 -11.29 9.92 -2.38
N PRO A 74 -11.20 10.95 -1.53
CA PRO A 74 -11.70 12.28 -1.84
C PRO A 74 -10.75 13.16 -2.66
N PHE A 75 -9.47 12.81 -2.85
CA PHE A 75 -8.50 13.66 -3.54
C PHE A 75 -8.15 13.13 -4.93
N VAL A 76 -7.87 14.01 -5.89
CA VAL A 76 -7.60 13.62 -7.29
C VAL A 76 -6.37 12.70 -7.40
N ASP A 77 -5.35 12.93 -6.59
CA ASP A 77 -4.13 12.13 -6.50
C ASP A 77 -4.21 10.99 -5.47
N TRP A 78 -5.43 10.56 -5.08
CA TRP A 78 -5.61 9.54 -4.02
C TRP A 78 -4.88 8.23 -4.30
N HIS A 79 -5.00 7.69 -5.52
CA HIS A 79 -4.32 6.45 -5.91
C HIS A 79 -2.81 6.58 -5.90
N ARG A 80 -2.31 7.79 -6.14
CA ARG A 80 -0.88 8.08 -6.13
C ARG A 80 -0.30 7.88 -4.74
N ALA A 81 -0.99 8.29 -3.68
CA ALA A 81 -0.53 8.02 -2.31
C ALA A 81 -0.38 6.51 -2.00
N ASN A 82 -1.10 5.66 -2.74
CA ASN A 82 -1.00 4.20 -2.71
C ASN A 82 -0.03 3.61 -3.74
N SER A 83 0.64 4.41 -4.57
CA SER A 83 1.49 3.93 -5.67
C SER A 83 2.91 3.57 -5.21
N TRP A 84 3.14 3.45 -3.91
CA TRP A 84 4.41 3.01 -3.36
C TRP A 84 4.29 2.06 -2.17
N ALA A 85 5.30 1.21 -2.04
CA ALA A 85 5.51 0.33 -0.91
C ALA A 85 6.87 0.62 -0.28
N VAL A 86 7.04 0.24 0.98
CA VAL A 86 8.35 0.12 1.60
C VAL A 86 8.51 -1.27 2.17
N SER A 87 9.66 -1.89 1.96
CA SER A 87 10.02 -3.16 2.59
C SER A 87 11.36 -3.06 3.28
N ILE A 88 11.64 -4.02 4.15
CA ILE A 88 12.98 -4.30 4.65
C ILE A 88 13.43 -5.65 4.11
N GLU A 89 14.69 -5.73 3.70
CA GLU A 89 15.34 -6.93 3.21
C GLU A 89 16.57 -7.22 4.08
N TRP A 90 16.71 -8.47 4.52
CA TRP A 90 17.83 -8.89 5.37
C TRP A 90 18.19 -10.35 5.08
N LYS A 91 19.38 -10.78 5.51
CA LYS A 91 19.74 -12.19 5.54
C LYS A 91 19.34 -12.81 6.87
N ASP A 92 18.62 -13.92 6.83
CA ASP A 92 18.29 -14.71 8.01
C ASP A 92 19.53 -15.45 8.57
N PRO A 93 19.44 -16.10 9.74
CA PRO A 93 20.57 -16.81 10.34
C PRO A 93 21.16 -17.93 9.46
N ASN A 94 20.39 -18.43 8.49
CA ASN A 94 20.83 -19.47 7.55
C ASN A 94 21.42 -18.85 6.27
N GLY A 95 21.56 -17.53 6.19
CA GLY A 95 22.07 -16.81 5.03
C GLY A 95 21.02 -16.55 3.94
N GLY A 96 19.77 -16.98 4.13
CA GLY A 96 18.68 -16.80 3.19
C GLY A 96 18.13 -15.37 3.19
N TRP A 97 17.86 -14.80 2.02
CA TRP A 97 17.27 -13.46 1.92
C TRP A 97 15.78 -13.46 2.31
N ARG A 98 15.42 -12.57 3.23
CA ARG A 98 14.05 -12.30 3.67
C ARG A 98 13.62 -10.91 3.24
N GLN A 99 12.32 -10.73 3.07
CA GLN A 99 11.70 -9.43 2.79
C GLN A 99 10.44 -9.31 3.65
N ARG A 100 10.20 -8.11 4.18
CA ARG A 100 8.94 -7.79 4.87
C ARG A 100 8.48 -6.39 4.49
N TYR A 101 7.22 -6.25 4.07
CA TYR A 101 6.66 -4.93 3.78
C TYR A 101 6.28 -4.21 5.08
N ILE A 102 6.62 -2.93 5.15
CA ILE A 102 6.20 -2.03 6.20
C ILE A 102 4.96 -1.28 5.71
N GLN A 103 3.91 -1.31 6.52
CA GLN A 103 2.67 -0.61 6.24
C GLN A 103 2.31 0.29 7.43
N ILE A 104 1.40 1.24 7.21
CA ILE A 104 0.82 2.01 8.31
C ILE A 104 0.16 1.06 9.32
N ASP A 105 0.33 1.39 10.60
CA ASP A 105 -0.28 0.68 11.71
C ASP A 105 -1.80 0.53 11.46
N PRO A 106 -2.37 -0.69 11.57
CA PRO A 106 -3.80 -0.91 11.42
C PRO A 106 -4.67 0.02 12.27
N GLY A 107 -4.21 0.38 13.49
CA GLY A 107 -4.91 1.33 14.36
C GLY A 107 -4.96 2.77 13.83
N SER A 108 -4.14 3.09 12.83
CA SER A 108 -4.01 4.44 12.25
C SER A 108 -4.71 4.61 10.89
N ILE A 109 -5.38 3.57 10.36
CA ILE A 109 -6.01 3.59 9.02
C ILE A 109 -7.12 4.65 8.91
N GLY A 110 -7.85 4.89 9.99
CA GLY A 110 -8.92 5.90 10.06
C GLY A 110 -8.49 7.23 10.69
N THR A 111 -7.21 7.40 11.04
CA THR A 111 -6.75 8.61 11.73
C THR A 111 -6.63 9.77 10.74
N LEU A 112 -7.22 10.91 11.11
CA LEU A 112 -7.11 12.14 10.33
C LEU A 112 -5.81 12.88 10.68
N ALA A 113 -5.10 13.31 9.65
CA ALA A 113 -4.00 14.27 9.71
C ALA A 113 -4.47 15.67 10.14
N ASP A 114 -5.72 15.99 9.84
CA ASP A 114 -6.37 17.26 10.10
C ASP A 114 -7.87 17.01 10.32
N GLU A 115 -8.38 17.30 11.52
CA GLU A 115 -9.77 17.01 11.88
C GLU A 115 -10.78 17.90 11.14
N ASP A 116 -10.35 19.06 10.63
CA ASP A 116 -11.20 19.99 9.89
C ASP A 116 -11.32 19.64 8.40
N VAL A 117 -10.53 18.67 7.92
CA VAL A 117 -10.49 18.28 6.51
C VAL A 117 -10.99 16.85 6.32
N ASN A 118 -12.25 16.72 5.89
CA ASN A 118 -12.86 15.42 5.62
C ASN A 118 -12.00 14.51 4.74
N GLY A 119 -11.59 13.36 5.24
CA GLY A 119 -10.79 12.38 4.50
C GLY A 119 -9.30 12.67 4.40
N SER A 120 -8.75 13.63 5.15
CA SER A 120 -7.30 13.82 5.27
C SER A 120 -6.68 12.71 6.12
N LEU A 121 -6.64 11.48 5.63
CA LEU A 121 -6.05 10.36 6.37
C LEU A 121 -4.54 10.54 6.55
N VAL A 122 -3.99 10.17 7.71
CA VAL A 122 -2.54 10.18 8.00
C VAL A 122 -1.79 9.34 6.97
N GLY A 123 -2.33 8.19 6.56
CA GLY A 123 -1.74 7.37 5.50
C GLY A 123 -1.57 8.12 4.18
N TYR A 124 -2.55 8.94 3.79
CA TYR A 124 -2.49 9.75 2.57
C TYR A 124 -1.47 10.87 2.72
N GLN A 125 -1.50 11.58 3.86
CA GLN A 125 -0.52 12.62 4.17
C GLN A 125 0.91 12.08 4.02
N ARG A 126 1.24 11.02 4.76
CA ARG A 126 2.59 10.42 4.78
C ARG A 126 2.97 9.84 3.42
N GLY A 127 2.02 9.20 2.74
CA GLY A 127 2.22 8.67 1.39
C GLY A 127 2.65 9.76 0.42
N MET A 128 1.92 10.88 0.39
CA MET A 128 2.24 12.01 -0.49
C MET A 128 3.52 12.73 -0.09
N GLU A 129 3.78 12.91 1.21
CA GLU A 129 5.02 13.51 1.73
C GLU A 129 6.26 12.74 1.26
N ILE A 130 6.26 11.41 1.44
CA ILE A 130 7.38 10.54 1.05
C ILE A 130 7.53 10.47 -0.47
N LEU A 131 6.43 10.32 -1.22
CA LEU A 131 6.49 10.30 -2.68
C LEU A 131 7.09 11.59 -3.25
N ARG A 132 6.63 12.74 -2.76
CA ARG A 132 7.17 14.04 -3.22
C ARG A 132 8.63 14.20 -2.85
N TRP A 133 9.04 13.72 -1.68
CA TRP A 133 10.43 13.68 -1.27
C TRP A 133 11.28 12.81 -2.22
N LEU A 134 10.87 11.56 -2.44
CA LEU A 134 11.55 10.58 -3.32
C LEU A 134 11.67 11.08 -4.77
N LEU A 135 10.61 11.68 -5.29
CA LEU A 135 10.54 12.16 -6.67
C LEU A 135 11.08 13.60 -6.84
N GLY A 136 11.49 14.26 -5.74
CA GLY A 136 11.95 15.64 -5.76
C GLY A 136 10.92 16.62 -6.34
N GLU A 137 9.65 16.39 -6.00
CA GLU A 137 8.52 17.19 -6.47
C GLU A 137 8.25 18.37 -5.56
N TYR A 138 8.00 19.52 -6.17
CA TYR A 138 7.69 20.75 -5.47
C TYR A 138 6.37 21.31 -5.99
N LEU A 139 5.37 21.42 -5.12
CA LEU A 139 4.10 22.03 -5.51
C LEU A 139 4.17 23.56 -5.35
N PRO A 140 3.59 24.33 -6.29
CA PRO A 140 3.25 25.74 -6.09
C PRO A 140 2.44 25.96 -4.81
N GLU A 141 2.59 27.12 -4.16
CA GLU A 141 1.97 27.40 -2.86
C GLU A 141 0.43 27.29 -2.87
N ASP A 142 -0.21 27.72 -3.95
CA ASP A 142 -1.65 27.63 -4.19
C ASP A 142 -2.17 26.20 -4.35
N GLN A 143 -1.27 25.25 -4.65
CA GLN A 143 -1.60 23.84 -4.77
C GLN A 143 -1.28 23.06 -3.49
N ARG A 144 -0.61 23.67 -2.51
CA ARG A 144 -0.26 22.97 -1.27
C ARG A 144 -1.48 22.84 -0.36
N ARG A 145 -1.58 21.68 0.28
CA ARG A 145 -2.38 21.50 1.48
C ARG A 145 -1.48 21.73 2.68
N PHE A 146 -1.90 22.58 3.60
CA PHE A 146 -1.08 22.92 4.78
C PHE A 146 -0.79 21.69 5.67
N TRP A 147 -1.69 20.70 5.66
CA TRP A 147 -1.53 19.45 6.40
C TRP A 147 -0.70 18.39 5.65
N VAL A 148 -0.22 18.65 4.43
CA VAL A 148 0.74 17.77 3.73
C VAL A 148 2.07 18.51 3.61
N ALA A 149 3.07 18.09 4.38
CA ALA A 149 4.35 18.78 4.42
C ALA A 149 5.10 18.69 3.07
N GLN A 150 5.84 19.76 2.75
CA GLN A 150 6.78 19.74 1.64
C GLN A 150 8.16 19.32 2.18
N LEU A 151 8.42 18.01 2.19
CA LEU A 151 9.68 17.45 2.66
C LEU A 151 10.79 17.67 1.63
N GLY A 152 11.43 18.84 1.60
CA GLY A 152 12.64 19.13 0.82
C GLY A 152 12.73 18.41 -0.54
N PHE A 153 13.88 17.80 -0.82
CA PHE A 153 14.04 16.80 -1.89
C PHE A 153 15.24 15.90 -1.54
N ILE A 154 15.28 14.70 -2.09
CA ILE A 154 16.47 13.87 -2.03
C ILE A 154 17.28 13.94 -3.33
N ASN A 155 18.60 14.01 -3.19
CA ASN A 155 19.52 13.78 -4.30
C ASN A 155 19.66 12.28 -4.50
N SER A 156 19.05 11.74 -5.54
CA SER A 156 19.19 10.33 -5.92
C SER A 156 20.19 10.16 -7.06
N LYS A 157 20.92 9.04 -7.03
CA LYS A 157 21.67 8.53 -8.19
C LYS A 157 20.88 7.35 -8.73
N VAL A 158 20.59 7.34 -10.02
CA VAL A 158 20.00 6.18 -10.66
C VAL A 158 21.15 5.29 -11.11
N VAL A 159 21.28 4.16 -10.44
CA VAL A 159 22.11 3.06 -10.90
C VAL A 159 21.23 2.22 -11.82
N LYS A 160 21.71 1.83 -13.00
CA LYS A 160 21.03 0.88 -13.88
C LYS A 160 21.99 -0.24 -14.20
N TYR A 161 21.58 -1.46 -13.89
CA TYR A 161 22.29 -2.66 -14.29
C TYR A 161 21.66 -3.23 -15.56
N ASP A 162 22.46 -3.38 -16.60
CA ASP A 162 22.09 -4.06 -17.83
C ASP A 162 22.60 -5.50 -17.74
N HIS A 163 21.69 -6.44 -17.50
CA HIS A 163 21.99 -7.86 -17.34
C HIS A 163 22.58 -8.49 -18.61
N VAL A 164 22.22 -7.99 -19.80
CA VAL A 164 22.75 -8.52 -21.08
C VAL A 164 24.18 -8.05 -21.28
N LYS A 165 24.45 -6.78 -20.95
CA LYS A 165 25.79 -6.19 -21.12
C LYS A 165 26.71 -6.35 -19.92
N GLN A 166 26.21 -6.93 -18.82
CA GLN A 166 26.93 -7.01 -17.55
C GLN A 166 27.51 -5.66 -17.12
N SER A 167 26.77 -4.58 -17.35
CA SER A 167 27.27 -3.21 -17.16
C SER A 167 26.42 -2.43 -16.17
N ILE A 168 27.10 -1.69 -15.30
CA ILE A 168 26.48 -0.75 -14.36
C ILE A 168 26.67 0.66 -14.93
N SER A 169 25.55 1.34 -15.16
CA SER A 169 25.54 2.75 -15.53
C SER A 169 25.00 3.58 -14.37
N CYS A 170 25.73 4.63 -14.02
CA CYS A 170 25.33 5.57 -12.98
C CYS A 170 24.98 6.90 -13.65
N HIS A 171 23.71 7.29 -13.56
CA HIS A 171 23.24 8.57 -14.05
C HIS A 171 22.86 9.46 -12.86
N LEU A 172 23.27 10.72 -12.91
CA LEU A 172 22.62 11.76 -12.12
C LEU A 172 21.14 11.75 -12.52
N ALA A 173 20.26 11.54 -11.56
CA ALA A 173 18.84 11.43 -11.82
C ALA A 173 18.32 12.78 -12.32
N ALA A 174 18.21 12.96 -13.64
CA ALA A 174 17.12 13.75 -14.18
C ALA A 174 15.89 12.84 -14.09
N ALA A 175 15.41 12.58 -12.86
CA ALA A 175 14.25 11.73 -12.66
C ALA A 175 13.14 12.24 -13.59
N PRO A 176 12.53 11.40 -14.44
CA PRO A 176 11.33 11.81 -15.15
C PRO A 176 10.33 12.20 -14.07
N LYS A 177 10.05 13.50 -13.96
CA LYS A 177 9.10 14.02 -13.00
C LYS A 177 7.74 13.78 -13.62
N PRO A 178 6.93 12.82 -13.16
CA PRO A 178 5.54 12.80 -13.55
C PRO A 178 4.97 14.19 -13.24
N SER A 179 4.15 14.73 -14.13
CA SER A 179 3.51 16.02 -13.86
C SER A 179 2.81 15.91 -12.51
N PRO A 180 3.04 16.85 -11.57
CA PRO A 180 2.43 16.78 -10.27
C PRO A 180 0.91 16.70 -10.44
N LEU A 181 0.32 15.62 -9.94
CA LEU A 181 -1.14 15.52 -9.86
C LEU A 181 -1.63 16.49 -8.79
N SER A 182 -2.77 17.11 -9.07
CA SER A 182 -3.42 18.00 -8.12
C SER A 182 -3.86 17.24 -6.88
N CYS A 183 -3.57 17.76 -5.69
CA CYS A 183 -4.20 17.30 -4.43
C CYS A 183 -5.53 18.03 -4.15
N GLN A 184 -6.21 18.49 -5.20
CA GLN A 184 -7.56 19.01 -5.09
C GLN A 184 -8.55 17.91 -4.73
N ARG A 185 -9.62 18.31 -4.05
CA ARG A 185 -10.71 17.40 -3.72
C ARG A 185 -11.50 17.10 -4.99
N LYS A 186 -11.84 15.83 -5.21
CA LYS A 186 -12.79 15.40 -6.23
C LYS A 186 -14.14 16.03 -5.96
N HIS A 187 -14.90 16.27 -7.02
CA HIS A 187 -16.29 16.67 -6.89
C HIS A 187 -17.09 15.53 -6.23
N PRO A 188 -18.06 15.80 -5.32
CA PRO A 188 -18.86 14.75 -4.67
C PRO A 188 -19.49 13.75 -5.66
N GLN A 189 -19.99 14.24 -6.79
CA GLN A 189 -20.56 13.37 -7.82
C GLN A 189 -19.54 12.38 -8.40
N THR A 190 -18.26 12.77 -8.53
CA THR A 190 -17.20 11.88 -9.00
C THR A 190 -17.00 10.73 -8.01
N ILE A 191 -16.93 11.02 -6.72
CA ILE A 191 -16.79 10.00 -5.67
C ILE A 191 -18.00 9.06 -5.68
N LYS A 192 -19.22 9.61 -5.81
CA LYS A 192 -20.44 8.79 -5.92
C LYS A 192 -20.42 7.89 -7.16
N ASN A 193 -19.95 8.38 -8.29
CA ASN A 193 -19.83 7.61 -9.53
C ASN A 193 -18.77 6.48 -9.41
N GLU A 194 -17.66 6.72 -8.70
CA GLU A 194 -16.69 5.67 -8.34
C GLU A 194 -17.34 4.60 -7.46
N MET A 195 -18.15 5.00 -6.47
CA MET A 195 -18.90 4.04 -5.64
C MET A 195 -19.93 3.24 -6.45
N LEU A 196 -20.49 3.82 -7.52
CA LEU A 196 -21.43 3.15 -8.43
C LEU A 196 -20.75 2.25 -9.47
N GLY A 197 -19.41 2.19 -9.50
CA GLY A 197 -18.68 1.38 -10.48
C GLY A 197 -18.66 1.95 -11.90
N LEU A 198 -18.82 3.27 -12.06
CA LEU A 198 -18.89 3.93 -13.39
C LEU A 198 -17.52 4.32 -13.97
N TYR A 199 -16.42 3.89 -13.33
CA TYR A 199 -15.03 4.21 -13.72
C TYR A 199 -14.16 2.94 -13.65
N ASP A 200 -12.85 3.10 -13.44
CA ASP A 200 -11.84 2.02 -13.48
C ASP A 200 -12.00 0.94 -12.39
N ILE A 201 -12.86 1.16 -11.40
CA ILE A 201 -13.11 0.23 -10.30
C ILE A 201 -14.62 -0.03 -10.24
N ASP A 202 -15.01 -1.30 -10.32
CA ASP A 202 -16.37 -1.76 -10.01
C ASP A 202 -16.36 -2.45 -8.63
N PRO A 203 -16.65 -1.71 -7.54
CA PRO A 203 -16.63 -2.29 -6.20
C PRO A 203 -17.87 -3.16 -5.91
N LYS A 204 -18.79 -3.31 -6.87
CA LYS A 204 -20.05 -4.06 -6.71
C LYS A 204 -20.86 -3.61 -5.49
N LEU A 205 -20.87 -2.29 -5.24
CA LEU A 205 -21.67 -1.69 -4.17
C LEU A 205 -23.11 -1.51 -4.66
N GLN A 206 -24.06 -1.75 -3.76
CA GLN A 206 -25.48 -1.56 -4.05
C GLN A 206 -26.07 -0.49 -3.13
N ASN A 207 -27.20 0.08 -3.57
CA ASN A 207 -27.94 1.12 -2.84
C ASN A 207 -27.06 2.31 -2.42
N VAL A 208 -26.17 2.76 -3.30
CA VAL A 208 -25.30 3.93 -3.08
C VAL A 208 -26.15 5.20 -3.00
N GLY A 209 -26.12 5.87 -1.84
CA GLY A 209 -27.01 7.00 -1.51
C GLY A 209 -28.43 6.59 -1.14
N GLY A 210 -28.67 5.29 -0.93
CA GLY A 210 -29.93 4.76 -0.43
C GLY A 210 -30.09 4.93 1.08
N THR A 211 -31.09 4.26 1.64
CA THR A 211 -31.32 4.20 3.09
C THR A 211 -31.14 2.77 3.61
N PRO A 212 -30.86 2.60 4.92
CA PRO A 212 -30.79 1.26 5.50
C PRO A 212 -32.08 0.45 5.29
N GLN A 213 -33.25 1.10 5.26
CA GLN A 213 -34.54 0.42 5.05
C GLN A 213 -34.74 -0.11 3.62
N ALA A 214 -33.99 0.39 2.63
CA ALA A 214 -34.08 -0.07 1.24
C ALA A 214 -33.65 -1.53 1.05
N LEU A 215 -32.95 -2.12 2.03
CA LEU A 215 -32.54 -3.53 2.02
C LEU A 215 -33.59 -4.51 2.58
N SER A 216 -34.72 -4.00 3.08
CA SER A 216 -35.80 -4.84 3.61
C SER A 216 -36.38 -5.69 2.48
N HIS A 217 -36.02 -6.99 2.42
CA HIS A 217 -36.65 -7.90 1.47
C HIS A 217 -38.16 -7.97 1.78
N PRO A 218 -39.05 -7.92 0.77
CA PRO A 218 -40.47 -8.16 0.99
C PRO A 218 -40.64 -9.62 1.44
N GLY A 219 -40.96 -9.84 2.72
CA GLY A 219 -41.34 -11.16 3.25
C GLY A 219 -40.25 -11.95 4.00
N GLY A 220 -39.03 -11.42 4.17
CA GLY A 220 -37.99 -12.05 4.99
C GLY A 220 -37.93 -11.43 6.39
N SER A 221 -37.95 -12.25 7.44
CA SER A 221 -37.65 -11.86 8.84
C SER A 221 -36.18 -11.48 9.05
N GLY A 222 -35.57 -10.81 8.06
CA GLY A 222 -34.19 -10.34 8.10
C GLY A 222 -34.12 -9.09 8.96
N SER A 223 -33.34 -9.17 10.04
CA SER A 223 -32.92 -8.03 10.84
C SER A 223 -32.60 -6.82 9.95
N GLN A 224 -33.33 -5.72 10.14
CA GLN A 224 -33.04 -4.48 9.42
C GLN A 224 -31.62 -4.05 9.75
N ARG A 225 -30.78 -3.99 8.71
CA ARG A 225 -29.42 -3.52 8.82
C ARG A 225 -29.43 -2.05 9.24
N LYS A 226 -28.71 -1.71 10.31
CA LYS A 226 -28.61 -0.34 10.84
C LYS A 226 -27.37 0.42 10.37
N GLU A 227 -26.35 -0.29 9.91
CA GLU A 227 -25.03 0.27 9.61
C GLU A 227 -24.75 0.26 8.10
N CYS A 228 -24.06 1.28 7.59
CA CYS A 228 -23.63 1.31 6.18
C CYS A 228 -22.46 0.36 5.90
N ASP A 229 -22.09 0.19 4.63
CA ASP A 229 -21.04 -0.75 4.21
C ASP A 229 -19.70 -0.41 4.88
N THR A 230 -19.31 0.86 4.89
CA THR A 230 -18.07 1.29 5.54
C THR A 230 -18.02 0.89 7.02
N CYS A 231 -19.06 1.17 7.80
CA CYS A 231 -19.05 0.89 9.24
C CYS A 231 -19.10 -0.61 9.57
N LEU A 232 -19.70 -1.44 8.72
CA LEU A 232 -19.64 -2.90 8.88
C LEU A 232 -18.26 -3.46 8.52
N LEU A 233 -17.65 -2.93 7.46
CA LEU A 233 -16.37 -3.41 6.94
C LEU A 233 -15.18 -2.94 7.80
N ASP A 234 -15.34 -1.79 8.48
CA ASP A 234 -14.34 -1.22 9.38
C ASP A 234 -14.37 -1.93 10.73
N THR A 235 -13.29 -2.63 11.02
CA THR A 235 -13.14 -3.44 12.24
C THR A 235 -12.61 -2.64 13.43
N SER A 236 -12.25 -1.37 13.22
CA SER A 236 -11.63 -0.52 14.25
C SER A 236 -12.58 -0.27 15.41
N ASP A 237 -12.14 -0.52 16.64
CA ASP A 237 -12.97 -0.35 17.85
C ASP A 237 -13.58 1.06 17.94
N GLY A 238 -14.82 1.15 18.42
CA GLY A 238 -15.50 2.44 18.62
C GLY A 238 -16.12 3.08 17.36
N VAL A 239 -16.00 2.48 16.18
CA VAL A 239 -16.71 2.95 14.97
C VAL A 239 -18.22 2.83 15.18
N VAL A 240 -18.92 3.97 15.24
CA VAL A 240 -20.40 4.08 15.35
C VAL A 240 -20.97 4.60 14.03
N CYS A 241 -21.97 3.94 13.48
CA CYS A 241 -22.66 4.40 12.27
C CYS A 241 -23.76 5.42 12.60
N ASP A 242 -23.39 6.69 12.75
CA ASP A 242 -24.35 7.79 12.90
C ASP A 242 -24.83 8.27 11.52
N PHE A 243 -25.85 7.59 10.97
CA PHE A 243 -26.38 7.85 9.63
C PHE A 243 -27.45 8.95 9.63
N ASP A 244 -27.25 9.99 8.83
CA ASP A 244 -28.26 11.02 8.59
C ASP A 244 -29.08 10.71 7.34
N GLU A 245 -30.39 10.51 7.53
CA GLU A 245 -31.31 10.23 6.43
C GLU A 245 -31.41 11.38 5.42
N LYS A 246 -31.20 12.65 5.83
CA LYS A 246 -31.31 13.80 4.91
C LYS A 246 -30.13 13.87 3.96
N SER A 247 -28.91 13.78 4.49
CA SER A 247 -27.69 13.81 3.70
C SER A 247 -27.32 12.46 3.08
N ARG A 248 -27.99 11.37 3.48
CA ARG A 248 -27.74 9.98 3.00
C ARG A 248 -26.30 9.51 3.25
N VAL A 249 -25.67 10.02 4.30
CA VAL A 249 -24.30 9.70 4.69
C VAL A 249 -24.18 9.63 6.20
N CYS A 250 -23.27 8.81 6.70
CA CYS A 250 -22.90 8.78 8.12
C CYS A 250 -21.65 9.61 8.38
N SER A 251 -21.45 10.01 9.64
CA SER A 251 -20.29 10.79 10.08
C SER A 251 -18.95 10.15 9.69
N ASN A 252 -18.79 8.84 9.79
CA ASN A 252 -17.53 8.17 9.39
C ASN A 252 -17.29 8.25 7.88
N CYS A 253 -18.31 7.97 7.06
CA CYS A 253 -18.18 8.07 5.61
C CYS A 253 -17.80 9.50 5.19
N LEU A 254 -18.44 10.51 5.80
CA LEU A 254 -18.22 11.90 5.48
C LEU A 254 -16.89 12.42 6.01
N ASN A 255 -16.66 12.31 7.32
CA ASN A 255 -15.56 12.96 8.01
C ASN A 255 -14.26 12.16 7.87
N VAL A 256 -14.30 10.84 8.12
CA VAL A 256 -13.10 10.00 8.10
C VAL A 256 -12.67 9.68 6.67
N TYR A 257 -13.60 9.32 5.79
CA TYR A 257 -13.28 8.85 4.44
C TYR A 257 -13.61 9.85 3.33
N GLY A 258 -14.22 11.00 3.66
CA GLY A 258 -14.48 12.05 2.69
C GLY A 258 -15.56 11.74 1.64
N ARG A 259 -16.35 10.70 1.82
CA ARG A 259 -17.40 10.26 0.90
C ARG A 259 -18.70 11.03 1.10
N PRO A 260 -19.42 11.40 0.04
CA PRO A 260 -20.64 12.20 0.14
C PRO A 260 -21.90 11.38 0.43
N VAL A 261 -21.85 10.05 0.33
CA VAL A 261 -22.98 9.14 0.54
C VAL A 261 -22.50 7.81 1.13
N CYS A 262 -23.41 7.11 1.81
CA CYS A 262 -23.22 5.71 2.22
C CYS A 262 -23.67 4.74 1.12
N SER A 263 -23.29 3.47 1.26
CA SER A 263 -23.83 2.35 0.49
C SER A 263 -24.36 1.26 1.42
N PHE A 264 -25.27 0.44 0.89
CA PHE A 264 -25.97 -0.60 1.62
C PHE A 264 -26.07 -1.85 0.73
N THR A 265 -25.01 -2.66 0.72
CA THR A 265 -24.93 -3.88 -0.09
C THR A 265 -25.44 -5.10 0.70
N PRO A 266 -26.34 -5.93 0.12
CA PRO A 266 -26.72 -7.21 0.70
C PRO A 266 -25.51 -8.15 0.82
N GLY A 267 -25.51 -9.02 1.83
CA GLY A 267 -24.48 -10.08 1.97
C GLY A 267 -23.14 -9.63 2.55
N ILE A 268 -23.01 -8.36 2.99
CA ILE A 268 -21.88 -7.97 3.85
C ILE A 268 -22.12 -8.54 5.25
N PRO A 269 -21.17 -9.34 5.80
CA PRO A 269 -21.35 -9.95 7.10
C PRO A 269 -21.40 -8.90 8.22
N PRO A 270 -22.16 -9.17 9.30
CA PRO A 270 -22.24 -8.26 10.43
C PRO A 270 -20.91 -8.19 11.18
N ARG A 271 -20.65 -7.04 11.78
CA ARG A 271 -19.49 -6.85 12.65
C ARG A 271 -19.58 -7.76 13.88
N GLY A 272 -18.56 -8.59 14.11
CA GLY A 272 -18.43 -9.39 15.35
C GLY A 272 -19.31 -10.65 15.47
N GLY A 273 -19.83 -11.20 14.37
CA GLY A 273 -20.53 -12.48 14.39
C GLY A 273 -19.58 -13.66 14.66
N SER A 274 -19.94 -14.55 15.59
CA SER A 274 -19.11 -15.67 16.09
C SER A 274 -18.81 -16.80 15.08
N LYS A 275 -19.08 -16.62 13.77
CA LYS A 275 -18.96 -17.68 12.74
C LYS A 275 -18.53 -17.21 11.34
N SER A 276 -18.18 -15.94 11.14
CA SER A 276 -17.72 -15.41 9.82
C SER A 276 -16.91 -14.12 9.99
N GLY A 277 -15.75 -14.20 10.63
CA GLY A 277 -14.77 -13.12 10.65
C GLY A 277 -14.18 -12.85 9.26
N TRP A 278 -13.59 -11.68 9.06
CA TRP A 278 -12.83 -11.35 7.84
C TRP A 278 -11.81 -12.40 7.41
N PRO A 279 -11.06 -13.05 8.33
CA PRO A 279 -10.17 -14.15 7.95
C PRO A 279 -10.89 -15.31 7.26
N GLU A 280 -12.10 -15.64 7.69
CA GLU A 280 -12.89 -16.75 7.13
C GLU A 280 -13.44 -16.40 5.75
N LEU A 281 -13.80 -15.13 5.49
CA LEU A 281 -14.19 -14.67 4.14
C LEU A 281 -13.00 -14.69 3.17
N ILE A 282 -11.80 -14.34 3.65
CA ILE A 282 -10.58 -14.41 2.87
C ILE A 282 -10.26 -15.87 2.54
N GLN A 283 -10.33 -16.76 3.53
CA GLN A 283 -10.15 -18.21 3.34
C GLN A 283 -11.21 -18.82 2.41
N ALA A 284 -12.46 -18.33 2.47
CA ALA A 284 -13.53 -18.77 1.59
C ALA A 284 -13.42 -18.21 0.16
N GLY A 285 -12.49 -17.30 -0.10
CA GLY A 285 -12.30 -16.69 -1.42
C GLY A 285 -13.42 -15.73 -1.82
N ASP A 286 -14.06 -15.05 -0.86
CA ASP A 286 -15.10 -14.03 -1.13
C ASP A 286 -14.48 -12.75 -1.69
N THR A 287 -14.10 -12.83 -2.96
CA THR A 287 -13.42 -11.77 -3.72
C THR A 287 -14.23 -10.47 -3.77
N ASP A 288 -15.56 -10.55 -3.74
CA ASP A 288 -16.45 -9.39 -3.79
C ASP A 288 -16.40 -8.61 -2.48
N ASN A 289 -16.50 -9.28 -1.32
CA ASN A 289 -16.39 -8.60 -0.04
C ASN A 289 -14.97 -8.09 0.25
N ILE A 290 -13.94 -8.80 -0.23
CA ILE A 290 -12.56 -8.28 -0.23
C ILE A 290 -12.45 -7.00 -1.04
N LEU A 291 -13.02 -6.96 -2.25
CA LEU A 291 -12.99 -5.79 -3.12
C LEU A 291 -13.75 -4.61 -2.50
N ARG A 292 -14.92 -4.86 -1.89
CA ARG A 292 -15.68 -3.82 -1.15
C ARG A 292 -14.89 -3.24 0.00
N LYS A 293 -14.20 -4.10 0.77
CA LYS A 293 -13.32 -3.65 1.87
C LYS A 293 -12.16 -2.80 1.36
N LYS A 294 -11.50 -3.24 0.29
CA LYS A 294 -10.46 -2.46 -0.42
C LYS A 294 -11.01 -1.12 -0.91
N ALA A 295 -12.24 -1.11 -1.43
CA ALA A 295 -12.84 0.10 -1.98
C ALA A 295 -13.23 1.13 -0.90
N LEU A 296 -13.71 0.67 0.26
CA LEU A 296 -14.31 1.54 1.27
C LEU A 296 -13.44 1.82 2.50
N VAL A 297 -12.60 0.89 2.92
CA VAL A 297 -11.86 0.98 4.19
C VAL A 297 -10.37 1.02 3.93
N CYS A 298 -9.78 -0.09 3.49
CA CYS A 298 -8.34 -0.20 3.29
C CYS A 298 -7.98 -1.47 2.52
N TYR A 299 -6.75 -1.51 2.03
CA TYR A 299 -6.13 -2.76 1.61
C TYR A 299 -5.97 -3.69 2.82
N PRO A 300 -6.25 -5.02 2.66
CA PRO A 300 -5.94 -5.98 3.72
C PRO A 300 -4.44 -5.90 4.05
N PRO A 301 -4.06 -6.20 5.31
CA PRO A 301 -2.65 -6.30 5.64
C PRO A 301 -2.02 -7.38 4.77
N TRP A 302 -0.77 -7.19 4.39
CA TRP A 302 0.01 -8.27 3.80
C TRP A 302 0.36 -9.26 4.91
N ASP A 303 -0.02 -10.53 4.77
CA ASP A 303 0.37 -11.59 5.71
C ASP A 303 1.68 -12.24 5.21
N ASP A 304 2.68 -12.36 6.09
CA ASP A 304 3.98 -12.94 5.75
C ASP A 304 3.86 -14.44 5.36
N ASN A 305 2.73 -15.08 5.71
CA ASN A 305 2.40 -16.46 5.31
C ASN A 305 1.81 -16.58 3.91
N ASP A 306 1.48 -15.48 3.22
CA ASP A 306 1.21 -15.49 1.78
C ASP A 306 2.55 -15.61 1.04
N THR A 307 3.18 -16.77 1.21
CA THR A 307 4.28 -17.25 0.38
C THR A 307 3.87 -17.06 -1.08
N TYR A 308 4.47 -16.08 -1.75
CA TYR A 308 4.44 -15.96 -3.21
C TYR A 308 3.06 -15.86 -3.86
N MET A 309 2.17 -14.98 -3.36
CA MET A 309 1.27 -14.28 -4.30
C MET A 309 2.12 -13.30 -5.10
N SER A 310 2.86 -13.88 -6.04
CA SER A 310 3.61 -13.19 -7.08
C SER A 310 2.71 -12.12 -7.69
N ASP A 311 3.16 -10.86 -7.61
CA ASP A 311 2.94 -9.97 -8.74
C ASP A 311 3.57 -10.72 -9.94
N PRO A 312 2.86 -10.97 -11.06
CA PRO A 312 3.33 -11.84 -12.15
C PRO A 312 4.61 -11.38 -12.88
N GLY A 313 5.43 -10.51 -12.30
CA GLY A 313 6.68 -10.00 -12.86
C GLY A 313 7.89 -9.90 -11.92
N ILE A 314 7.82 -10.29 -10.64
CA ILE A 314 9.01 -10.26 -9.77
C ILE A 314 9.70 -11.63 -9.81
N ILE A 315 10.39 -11.90 -10.92
CA ILE A 315 11.40 -12.96 -11.00
C ILE A 315 12.65 -12.41 -10.30
N ARG A 316 12.93 -12.89 -9.08
CA ARG A 316 14.25 -12.73 -8.48
C ARG A 316 15.20 -13.66 -9.22
N LEU A 317 16.03 -13.11 -10.10
CA LEU A 317 17.21 -13.81 -10.60
C LEU A 317 18.19 -13.93 -9.43
N GLY A 318 17.99 -14.99 -8.63
CA GLY A 318 18.98 -15.44 -7.66
C GLY A 318 20.06 -16.21 -8.41
N ASN A 319 21.30 -15.79 -8.19
CA ASN A 319 22.50 -16.45 -8.67
C ASN A 319 22.46 -17.95 -8.39
N GLU A 320 22.63 -18.73 -9.45
CA GLU A 320 23.29 -20.03 -9.40
C GLU A 320 24.74 -19.78 -8.99
N ASP A 321 25.08 -20.10 -7.75
CA ASP A 321 26.43 -20.45 -7.35
C ASP A 321 26.29 -21.77 -6.58
N GLN A 322 25.94 -22.84 -7.31
CA GLN A 322 26.27 -24.19 -6.90
C GLN A 322 27.48 -24.52 -7.77
N GLU A 323 28.66 -24.29 -7.18
CA GLU A 323 29.95 -24.60 -7.77
C GLU A 323 29.94 -26.07 -8.19
N ASP A 324 29.98 -26.29 -9.51
CA ASP A 324 30.38 -27.56 -10.10
C ASP A 324 31.83 -27.78 -9.67
N GLU A 325 32.06 -28.72 -8.75
CA GLU A 325 33.39 -29.26 -8.47
C GLU A 325 33.82 -30.08 -9.71
N ASP A 326 34.56 -29.40 -10.59
CA ASP A 326 35.39 -30.01 -11.62
C ASP A 326 36.47 -30.89 -10.96
N GLU A 327 36.20 -32.18 -10.77
CA GLU A 327 37.23 -33.21 -10.65
C GLU A 327 37.53 -33.76 -12.06
N GLU A 328 38.42 -33.09 -12.81
CA GLU A 328 39.09 -33.66 -13.98
C GLU A 328 40.43 -34.32 -13.56
N ASP A 329 40.45 -35.63 -13.78
CA ASP A 329 41.47 -36.42 -14.50
C ASP A 329 42.85 -36.79 -13.92
N GLU A 330 43.29 -37.95 -14.46
CA GLU A 330 44.62 -38.59 -14.47
C GLU A 330 44.81 -39.69 -13.37
N GLU A 331 45.10 -40.97 -13.65
CA GLU A 331 45.88 -41.57 -14.74
C GLU A 331 45.39 -42.99 -15.10
N ASP A 332 45.49 -43.30 -16.39
CA ASP A 332 45.57 -44.64 -16.96
C ASP A 332 46.84 -45.37 -16.48
N GLU A 333 46.73 -46.61 -16.00
CA GLU A 333 47.82 -47.59 -16.13
C GLU A 333 47.30 -48.92 -16.67
N GLU A 334 48.03 -49.38 -17.68
CA GLU A 334 47.79 -50.47 -18.62
C GLU A 334 47.88 -51.88 -18.01
N ASP A 335 47.36 -52.83 -18.79
CA ASP A 335 47.35 -54.27 -18.61
C ASP A 335 48.71 -54.92 -18.26
N GLU A 336 48.68 -55.92 -17.36
CA GLU A 336 49.28 -57.26 -17.57
C GLU A 336 48.57 -58.35 -16.75
#